data_AF-A0A315WXZ3-F1
#
_entry.id   AF-A0A315WXZ3-F1
#
_cell.length_a   1.000
_cell.length_b   1.000
_cell.length_c   1.000
_cell.angle_alpha   90.00
_cell.angle_beta   90.00
_cell.angle_gamma   90.00
#
_symmetry.space_group_name_H-M   'P 1'
#
loop_
_entity.id
_entity.type
_entity.pdbx_description
1 polymer ?
#
loop_
_entity_poly.entity_id
_entity_poly.type
_entity_poly.pdbx_seq_one_letter_code
_entity_poly.pdbx_strand_id
1 'polypeptide(L)'
;MKAQELKDKYLDFFASKNHKIISSASLIPENDPTVLFTTAGMHPLVPYLMGEKHPEGKRLANIQKCLRTGDIDEVGDAIHHTFFEMLGNWSLGDYFKSETISYSWELLTKIYGLDKKNLAISIFGGNQAVPEYDKESEKYWLDLHITPERISKVTDNWWGPAGQIGPCGPDTEIFYWTGSGIAPKKFDESDKSWVEIWNNVLMEFNKTADGIFIPLKQKNVDTGMGLERTLAVINGFDDNYLTELFQPIIERIADLSGKKYSNNKKAFRIIADHIRSAVFVLGDPMGIAPSNTGQGYVLRRLIRRAIRFGKALGLEHNFCTALAQVIINDQYYNHSYPEIKRNEDFILTELEKEEIKFRQTLKKGLREFQKKKSINGAEAFQLFSTYGFPLELTEELARENNFQINKNDFAAEFKKHQELSRTASAGLFKGGLADDSVMSKRHHTATHLLLQALRIVLGSHVEQRGANINTERIRFDFTHSEKMTAAQLKKVEDLINEQIEKRLPVGFKEMSVEDAKQRGAMGIFTQKYGEKVKVYTVGDFSQEICGGPHVDNTKELGHFKILKEESSSAGIRRIKAKLE
;
A
#
# COMPACT_ATOMS: atom_id res chain seq x y z
N MET A 1 -21.03 -17.49 -1.13
CA MET A 1 -19.66 -17.88 -0.74
C MET A 1 -19.14 -16.89 0.30
N LYS A 2 -18.48 -17.38 1.35
CA LYS A 2 -17.86 -16.52 2.37
C LYS A 2 -16.48 -16.03 1.94
N ALA A 3 -16.00 -14.90 2.47
CA ALA A 3 -14.71 -14.31 2.11
C ALA A 3 -13.54 -15.29 2.38
N GLN A 4 -13.51 -15.93 3.54
CA GLN A 4 -12.49 -16.92 3.88
C GLN A 4 -12.55 -18.13 2.93
N GLU A 5 -13.74 -18.63 2.62
CA GLU A 5 -13.93 -19.76 1.69
C GLU A 5 -13.39 -19.44 0.28
N LEU A 6 -13.60 -18.21 -0.21
CA LEU A 6 -13.05 -17.74 -1.48
C LEU A 6 -11.51 -17.77 -1.45
N LYS A 7 -10.92 -17.22 -0.39
CA LYS A 7 -9.47 -17.17 -0.18
C LYS A 7 -8.86 -18.56 -0.11
N ASP A 8 -9.45 -19.47 0.65
CA ASP A 8 -8.97 -20.84 0.80
C ASP A 8 -9.01 -21.57 -0.55
N LYS A 9 -10.11 -21.46 -1.30
CA LYS A 9 -10.22 -22.02 -2.66
C LYS A 9 -9.18 -21.46 -3.63
N TYR A 10 -8.87 -20.17 -3.54
CA TYR A 10 -7.81 -19.55 -4.35
C TYR A 10 -6.45 -20.19 -4.04
N LEU A 11 -6.09 -20.23 -2.75
CA LEU A 11 -4.80 -20.74 -2.30
C LEU A 11 -4.65 -22.23 -2.59
N ASP A 12 -5.68 -23.03 -2.31
CA ASP A 12 -5.71 -24.46 -2.62
C ASP A 12 -5.58 -24.73 -4.11
N PHE A 13 -6.27 -23.94 -4.95
CA PHE A 13 -6.18 -24.04 -6.40
C PHE A 13 -4.74 -23.81 -6.87
N PHE A 14 -4.10 -22.70 -6.47
CA PHE A 14 -2.74 -22.42 -6.91
C PHE A 14 -1.69 -23.36 -6.29
N ALA A 15 -1.89 -23.81 -5.05
CA ALA A 15 -1.08 -24.88 -4.46
C ALA A 15 -1.16 -26.17 -5.29
N SER A 16 -2.34 -26.54 -5.79
CA SER A 16 -2.51 -27.69 -6.70
C SER A 16 -1.80 -27.52 -8.05
N LYS A 17 -1.50 -26.28 -8.46
CA LYS A 17 -0.69 -25.95 -9.65
C LYS A 17 0.81 -25.79 -9.33
N ASN A 18 1.25 -26.32 -8.18
CA ASN A 18 2.63 -26.23 -7.66
C ASN A 18 3.10 -24.81 -7.31
N HIS A 19 2.19 -23.89 -6.99
CA HIS A 19 2.60 -22.60 -6.43
C HIS A 19 2.90 -22.77 -4.95
N LYS A 20 3.91 -22.05 -4.48
CA LYS A 20 4.21 -21.91 -3.06
C LYS A 20 3.42 -20.77 -2.47
N ILE A 21 2.67 -21.08 -1.42
CA ILE A 21 1.86 -20.09 -0.72
C ILE A 21 2.77 -19.30 0.19
N ILE A 22 2.93 -18.01 -0.11
CA ILE A 22 3.73 -17.09 0.68
C ILE A 22 2.83 -16.18 1.49
N SER A 23 3.36 -15.65 2.58
CA SER A 23 2.62 -14.74 3.45
C SER A 23 2.42 -13.35 2.84
N SER A 24 1.38 -12.66 3.29
CA SER A 24 1.13 -11.26 2.94
C SER A 24 2.24 -10.36 3.48
N ALA A 25 2.69 -9.39 2.68
CA ALA A 25 3.59 -8.36 3.14
C ALA A 25 2.86 -7.26 3.93
N SER A 26 3.64 -6.50 4.69
CA SER A 26 3.21 -5.26 5.37
C SER A 26 2.57 -4.28 4.37
N LEU A 27 1.57 -3.54 4.81
CA LEU A 27 1.02 -2.39 4.05
C LEU A 27 2.05 -1.28 3.90
N ILE A 28 3.02 -1.23 4.81
CA ILE A 28 4.11 -0.27 4.86
C ILE A 28 5.35 -0.97 4.29
N PRO A 29 5.79 -0.59 3.07
CA PRO A 29 6.98 -1.16 2.46
C PRO A 29 8.20 -0.94 3.34
N GLU A 30 9.01 -1.98 3.47
CA GLU A 30 10.28 -1.93 4.18
C GLU A 30 11.36 -1.57 3.15
N ASN A 31 12.07 -0.46 3.37
CA ASN A 31 13.17 0.00 2.52
C ASN A 31 12.82 0.35 1.06
N ASP A 32 11.55 0.61 0.74
CA ASP A 32 11.15 1.13 -0.58
C ASP A 32 10.88 2.65 -0.51
N PRO A 33 11.75 3.50 -1.11
CA PRO A 33 11.55 4.95 -1.13
C PRO A 33 10.56 5.43 -2.19
N THR A 34 10.10 4.56 -3.10
CA THR A 34 9.30 4.93 -4.29
C THR A 34 7.81 5.04 -3.98
N VAL A 35 7.30 4.23 -3.05
CA VAL A 35 5.88 4.17 -2.70
C VAL A 35 5.65 4.31 -1.20
N LEU A 36 4.54 4.94 -0.83
CA LEU A 36 4.17 5.11 0.59
C LEU A 36 3.52 3.86 1.17
N PHE A 37 2.78 3.10 0.36
CA PHE A 37 2.11 1.89 0.77
C PHE A 37 2.31 0.81 -0.28
N THR A 38 2.17 -0.45 0.12
CA THR A 38 2.04 -1.58 -0.79
C THR A 38 0.74 -1.42 -1.58
N THR A 39 0.81 -1.08 -2.87
CA THR A 39 -0.38 -0.79 -3.71
C THR A 39 -0.80 -1.96 -4.60
N ALA A 40 0.06 -2.98 -4.73
CA ALA A 40 -0.16 -4.17 -5.53
C ALA A 40 0.56 -5.40 -4.94
N GLY A 41 0.08 -6.59 -5.31
CA GLY A 41 0.64 -7.89 -4.92
C GLY A 41 2.10 -8.08 -5.32
N MET A 42 2.50 -7.55 -6.46
CA MET A 42 3.86 -7.69 -6.98
C MET A 42 4.91 -6.78 -6.34
N HIS A 43 4.52 -5.74 -5.59
CA HIS A 43 5.50 -4.79 -5.02
C HIS A 43 6.57 -5.46 -4.16
N PRO A 44 6.23 -6.37 -3.23
CA PRO A 44 7.22 -7.12 -2.45
C PRO A 44 8.06 -8.11 -3.28
N LEU A 45 7.69 -8.33 -4.55
CA LEU A 45 8.29 -9.32 -5.43
C LEU A 45 9.14 -8.72 -6.55
N VAL A 46 9.23 -7.39 -6.64
CA VAL A 46 10.00 -6.67 -7.68
C VAL A 46 11.42 -7.21 -7.87
N PRO A 47 12.24 -7.46 -6.83
CA PRO A 47 13.60 -7.98 -7.03
C PRO A 47 13.63 -9.32 -7.77
N TYR A 48 12.67 -10.20 -7.48
CA TYR A 48 12.59 -11.53 -8.10
C TYR A 48 12.05 -11.48 -9.53
N LEU A 49 11.11 -10.56 -9.80
CA LEU A 49 10.65 -10.26 -11.16
C LEU A 49 11.79 -9.75 -12.05
N MET A 50 12.77 -9.06 -11.46
CA MET A 50 13.99 -8.58 -12.12
C MET A 50 15.07 -9.65 -12.34
N GLY A 51 14.89 -10.87 -11.81
CA GLY A 51 15.81 -11.98 -12.03
C GLY A 51 16.45 -12.56 -10.78
N GLU A 52 16.21 -11.99 -9.60
CA GLU A 52 16.65 -12.62 -8.36
C GLU A 52 15.90 -13.93 -8.10
N LYS A 53 16.57 -14.89 -7.47
CA LYS A 53 15.94 -16.16 -7.09
C LYS A 53 15.13 -15.95 -5.81
N HIS A 54 13.83 -16.25 -5.86
CA HIS A 54 13.00 -16.30 -4.67
C HIS A 54 13.25 -17.61 -3.89
N PRO A 55 13.37 -17.57 -2.54
CA PRO A 55 13.69 -18.75 -1.72
C PRO A 55 12.66 -19.89 -1.85
N GLU A 56 11.39 -19.55 -2.01
CA GLU A 56 10.27 -20.51 -2.16
C GLU A 56 10.09 -21.05 -3.60
N GLY A 57 10.98 -20.68 -4.53
CA GLY A 57 10.95 -21.15 -5.91
C GLY A 57 10.32 -20.15 -6.90
N LYS A 58 9.88 -20.65 -8.05
CA LYS A 58 9.48 -19.82 -9.20
C LYS A 58 7.98 -19.55 -9.34
N ARG A 59 7.15 -20.31 -8.62
CA ARG A 59 5.69 -20.20 -8.65
C ARG A 59 5.22 -19.79 -7.28
N LEU A 60 4.62 -18.63 -7.15
CA LEU A 60 4.22 -18.06 -5.85
C LEU A 60 2.75 -17.68 -5.89
N ALA A 61 2.04 -17.79 -4.78
CA ALA A 61 0.71 -17.23 -4.64
C ALA A 61 0.50 -16.70 -3.23
N ASN A 62 -0.25 -15.60 -3.09
CA ASN A 62 -0.61 -15.04 -1.79
C ASN A 62 -1.90 -14.21 -1.84
N ILE A 63 -2.20 -13.62 -0.69
CA ILE A 63 -3.25 -12.63 -0.53
C ILE A 63 -2.60 -11.39 0.07
N GLN A 64 -2.32 -10.41 -0.77
CA GLN A 64 -1.61 -9.20 -0.40
C GLN A 64 -2.58 -8.13 0.09
N LYS A 65 -2.35 -7.62 1.29
CA LYS A 65 -2.97 -6.38 1.77
C LYS A 65 -2.48 -5.21 0.90
N CYS A 66 -3.38 -4.46 0.29
CA CYS A 66 -3.05 -3.32 -0.54
C CYS A 66 -3.73 -2.04 -0.05
N LEU A 67 -3.05 -0.90 -0.19
CA LEU A 67 -3.65 0.41 0.00
C LEU A 67 -3.35 1.31 -1.20
N ARG A 68 -4.41 1.84 -1.84
CA ARG A 68 -4.31 2.78 -2.96
C ARG A 68 -4.92 4.12 -2.59
N THR A 69 -4.19 5.18 -2.89
CA THR A 69 -4.65 6.56 -2.71
C THR A 69 -4.94 7.28 -4.03
N GLY A 70 -4.61 6.65 -5.16
CA GLY A 70 -4.95 7.18 -6.49
C GLY A 70 -6.46 7.24 -6.69
N ASP A 71 -7.14 6.18 -6.26
CA ASP A 71 -8.59 5.98 -6.46
C ASP A 71 -9.44 6.53 -5.30
N ILE A 72 -8.86 7.39 -4.47
CA ILE A 72 -9.51 7.87 -3.25
C ILE A 72 -10.75 8.73 -3.56
N ASP A 73 -10.78 9.44 -4.68
CA ASP A 73 -11.89 10.33 -5.03
C ASP A 73 -13.12 9.54 -5.53
N GLU A 74 -12.89 8.34 -6.04
CA GLU A 74 -13.86 7.35 -6.51
C GLU A 74 -14.53 6.61 -5.35
N VAL A 75 -13.83 6.46 -4.21
CA VAL A 75 -14.39 5.85 -3.00
C VAL A 75 -15.69 6.55 -2.59
N GLY A 76 -16.72 5.74 -2.37
CA GLY A 76 -18.10 6.17 -2.23
C GLY A 76 -19.00 5.65 -3.35
N ASP A 77 -18.41 5.22 -4.47
CA ASP A 77 -19.08 4.37 -5.45
C ASP A 77 -19.18 2.91 -4.98
N ALA A 78 -19.66 2.01 -5.84
CA ALA A 78 -19.98 0.64 -5.47
C ALA A 78 -18.77 -0.30 -5.37
N ILE A 79 -17.62 0.04 -5.97
CA ILE A 79 -16.55 -0.92 -6.25
C ILE A 79 -15.13 -0.45 -5.88
N HIS A 80 -14.93 0.84 -5.59
CA HIS A 80 -13.63 1.39 -5.21
C HIS A 80 -13.43 1.40 -3.70
N HIS A 81 -12.21 1.07 -3.30
CA HIS A 81 -11.76 0.96 -1.92
C HIS A 81 -10.36 1.55 -1.79
N THR A 82 -10.05 2.17 -0.64
CA THR A 82 -8.68 2.59 -0.34
C THR A 82 -7.85 1.43 0.15
N PHE A 83 -8.42 0.53 0.96
CA PHE A 83 -7.81 -0.73 1.37
C PHE A 83 -8.57 -1.91 0.78
N PHE A 84 -7.83 -2.87 0.23
CA PHE A 84 -8.39 -4.10 -0.31
C PHE A 84 -7.39 -5.25 -0.24
N GLU A 85 -7.89 -6.47 -0.36
CA GLU A 85 -7.06 -7.67 -0.44
C GLU A 85 -6.91 -8.08 -1.90
N MET A 86 -5.67 -8.16 -2.38
CA MET A 86 -5.33 -8.60 -3.74
C MET A 86 -4.84 -10.04 -3.69
N LEU A 87 -5.59 -10.96 -4.27
CA LEU A 87 -5.18 -12.34 -4.47
C LEU A 87 -4.31 -12.38 -5.72
N GLY A 88 -3.07 -12.83 -5.58
CA GLY A 88 -2.10 -12.81 -6.67
C GLY A 88 -1.34 -14.13 -6.80
N ASN A 89 -0.99 -14.45 -8.03
CA ASN A 89 -0.12 -15.58 -8.37
C ASN A 89 0.96 -15.11 -9.35
N TRP A 90 2.18 -15.59 -9.15
CA TRP A 90 3.36 -15.16 -9.89
C TRP A 90 4.09 -16.32 -10.51
N SER A 91 4.48 -16.13 -11.78
CA SER A 91 5.45 -16.96 -12.48
C SER A 91 6.74 -16.17 -12.64
N LEU A 92 7.82 -16.67 -12.08
CA LEU A 92 9.16 -16.09 -12.16
C LEU A 92 9.99 -16.88 -13.18
N GLY A 93 9.77 -16.60 -14.48
CA GLY A 93 10.46 -17.28 -15.57
C GLY A 93 10.14 -18.78 -15.67
N ASP A 94 8.86 -19.15 -15.53
CA ASP A 94 8.40 -20.55 -15.61
C ASP A 94 7.27 -20.77 -16.62
N TYR A 95 6.02 -20.44 -16.29
CA TYR A 95 4.89 -20.44 -17.23
C TYR A 95 4.52 -19.02 -17.68
N PHE A 96 3.72 -18.87 -18.75
CA PHE A 96 3.36 -17.56 -19.29
C PHE A 96 1.88 -17.48 -19.73
N LYS A 97 1.58 -16.86 -20.88
CA LYS A 97 0.24 -16.50 -21.34
C LYS A 97 -0.75 -17.67 -21.38
N SER A 98 -0.40 -18.77 -22.04
CA SER A 98 -1.33 -19.90 -22.24
C SER A 98 -1.80 -20.48 -20.91
N GLU A 99 -0.86 -20.75 -20.00
CA GLU A 99 -1.17 -21.34 -18.69
C GLU A 99 -1.87 -20.35 -17.77
N THR A 100 -1.42 -19.08 -17.69
CA THR A 100 -2.08 -18.11 -16.79
C THR A 100 -3.52 -17.83 -17.18
N ILE A 101 -3.79 -17.69 -18.49
CA ILE A 101 -5.15 -17.49 -19.00
C ILE A 101 -6.01 -18.74 -18.73
N SER A 102 -5.45 -19.94 -18.92
CA SER A 102 -6.13 -21.20 -18.62
C SER A 102 -6.45 -21.36 -17.13
N TYR A 103 -5.51 -20.99 -16.24
CA TYR A 103 -5.71 -21.03 -14.79
C TYR A 103 -6.76 -20.01 -14.33
N SER A 104 -6.71 -18.79 -14.86
CA SER A 104 -7.70 -17.76 -14.57
C SER A 104 -9.11 -18.22 -14.97
N TRP A 105 -9.25 -18.79 -16.16
CA TRP A 105 -10.52 -19.36 -16.64
C TRP A 105 -11.00 -20.54 -15.79
N GLU A 106 -10.11 -21.48 -15.45
CA GLU A 106 -10.44 -22.64 -14.64
C GLU A 106 -10.92 -22.23 -13.24
N LEU A 107 -10.21 -21.32 -12.59
CA LEU A 107 -10.58 -20.84 -11.26
C LEU A 107 -11.95 -20.15 -11.30
N LEU A 108 -12.15 -19.18 -12.20
CA LEU A 108 -13.40 -18.41 -12.26
C LEU A 108 -14.60 -19.30 -12.60
N THR A 109 -14.47 -20.18 -13.58
CA THR A 109 -15.63 -20.93 -14.11
C THR A 109 -15.88 -22.26 -13.42
N LYS A 110 -14.83 -22.97 -12.97
CA LYS A 110 -14.99 -24.29 -12.35
C LYS A 110 -14.94 -24.23 -10.82
N ILE A 111 -14.05 -23.43 -10.25
CA ILE A 111 -13.87 -23.37 -8.80
C ILE A 111 -14.86 -22.40 -8.15
N TYR A 112 -15.01 -21.20 -8.74
CA TYR A 112 -15.99 -20.21 -8.29
C TYR A 112 -17.36 -20.33 -8.95
N GLY A 113 -17.46 -21.06 -10.06
CA GLY A 113 -18.75 -21.33 -10.72
C GLY A 113 -19.38 -20.11 -11.40
N LEU A 114 -18.57 -19.11 -11.79
CA LEU A 114 -19.08 -17.94 -12.49
C LEU A 114 -19.64 -18.33 -13.88
N ASP A 115 -20.77 -17.73 -14.23
CA ASP A 115 -21.42 -17.98 -15.51
C ASP A 115 -20.62 -17.36 -16.65
N LYS A 116 -20.15 -18.20 -17.57
CA LYS A 116 -19.32 -17.84 -18.72
C LYS A 116 -19.95 -16.76 -19.59
N LYS A 117 -21.29 -16.71 -19.68
CA LYS A 117 -22.00 -15.74 -20.54
C LYS A 117 -21.85 -14.29 -20.05
N ASN A 118 -21.50 -14.13 -18.77
CA ASN A 118 -21.32 -12.87 -18.08
C ASN A 118 -19.84 -12.46 -17.99
N LEU A 119 -18.92 -13.21 -18.60
CA LEU A 119 -17.51 -12.86 -18.67
C LEU A 119 -17.20 -12.08 -19.94
N ALA A 120 -16.37 -11.06 -19.81
CA ALA A 120 -15.78 -10.30 -20.91
C ALA A 120 -14.31 -10.01 -20.63
N ILE A 121 -13.53 -9.72 -21.67
CA ILE A 121 -12.08 -9.62 -21.60
C ILE A 121 -11.62 -8.31 -22.26
N SER A 122 -10.66 -7.63 -21.65
CA SER A 122 -9.82 -6.65 -22.33
C SER A 122 -8.44 -7.25 -22.59
N ILE A 123 -7.82 -6.87 -23.72
CA ILE A 123 -6.43 -7.20 -24.06
C ILE A 123 -5.71 -5.93 -24.52
N PHE A 124 -4.39 -5.93 -24.40
CA PHE A 124 -3.55 -4.85 -24.94
C PHE A 124 -3.80 -4.63 -26.44
N GLY A 125 -4.19 -3.41 -26.80
CA GLY A 125 -4.54 -2.99 -28.16
C GLY A 125 -3.37 -2.50 -29.02
N GLY A 126 -2.15 -2.44 -28.47
CA GLY A 126 -1.01 -1.79 -29.11
C GLY A 126 -0.91 -0.30 -28.75
N ASN A 127 0.31 0.24 -28.70
CA ASN A 127 0.59 1.65 -28.42
C ASN A 127 1.80 2.16 -29.24
N GLN A 128 2.23 3.41 -29.01
CA GLN A 128 3.36 3.98 -29.78
C GLN A 128 4.69 3.22 -29.61
N ALA A 129 4.91 2.60 -28.44
CA ALA A 129 6.15 1.87 -28.14
C ALA A 129 6.09 0.40 -28.56
N VAL A 130 4.93 -0.23 -28.42
CA VAL A 130 4.63 -1.61 -28.83
C VAL A 130 3.38 -1.58 -29.71
N PRO A 131 3.52 -1.34 -31.04
CA PRO A 131 2.37 -1.07 -31.92
C PRO A 131 1.42 -2.24 -32.14
N GLU A 132 1.88 -3.47 -31.91
CA GLU A 132 1.05 -4.65 -32.08
C GLU A 132 0.19 -4.90 -30.84
N TYR A 133 -1.08 -5.23 -31.06
CA TYR A 133 -1.96 -5.75 -30.03
C TYR A 133 -1.58 -7.18 -29.64
N ASP A 134 -2.01 -7.64 -28.46
CA ASP A 134 -1.67 -8.96 -27.93
C ASP A 134 -2.50 -10.09 -28.58
N LYS A 135 -2.09 -10.48 -29.80
CA LYS A 135 -2.68 -11.58 -30.59
C LYS A 135 -2.66 -12.92 -29.86
N GLU A 136 -1.66 -13.14 -29.00
CA GLU A 136 -1.46 -14.42 -28.32
C GLU A 136 -2.53 -14.59 -27.24
N SER A 137 -2.74 -13.56 -26.40
CA SER A 137 -3.82 -13.55 -25.42
C SER A 137 -5.20 -13.63 -26.07
N GLU A 138 -5.44 -12.89 -27.18
CA GLU A 138 -6.70 -13.01 -27.94
C GLU A 138 -6.98 -14.46 -28.34
N LYS A 139 -6.00 -15.12 -28.95
CA LYS A 139 -6.13 -16.52 -29.37
C LYS A 139 -6.49 -17.42 -28.20
N TYR A 140 -5.78 -17.31 -27.07
CA TYR A 140 -6.04 -18.17 -25.91
C TYR A 140 -7.42 -17.96 -25.30
N TRP A 141 -7.92 -16.72 -25.26
CA TRP A 141 -9.29 -16.45 -24.80
C TRP A 141 -10.35 -17.02 -25.75
N LEU A 142 -10.14 -16.93 -27.07
CA LEU A 142 -11.02 -17.53 -28.07
C LEU A 142 -11.04 -19.07 -27.95
N ASP A 143 -9.88 -19.70 -27.72
CA ASP A 143 -9.77 -21.15 -27.50
C ASP A 143 -10.54 -21.60 -26.24
N LEU A 144 -10.73 -20.70 -25.27
CA LEU A 144 -11.53 -20.92 -24.06
C LEU A 144 -13.02 -20.54 -24.22
N HIS A 145 -13.47 -20.32 -25.47
CA HIS A 145 -14.85 -20.04 -25.85
C HIS A 145 -15.39 -18.65 -25.43
N ILE A 146 -14.52 -17.69 -25.14
CA ILE A 146 -14.93 -16.28 -25.16
C ILE A 146 -15.23 -15.90 -26.61
N THR A 147 -16.36 -15.23 -26.86
CA THR A 147 -16.70 -14.80 -28.23
C THR A 147 -15.90 -13.56 -28.62
N PRO A 148 -15.63 -13.33 -29.92
CA PRO A 148 -14.91 -12.13 -30.36
C PRO A 148 -15.55 -10.82 -29.89
N GLU A 149 -16.89 -10.76 -29.80
CA GLU A 149 -17.60 -9.56 -29.32
C GLU A 149 -17.44 -9.31 -27.81
N ARG A 150 -16.89 -10.28 -27.07
CA ARG A 150 -16.56 -10.21 -25.65
C ARG A 150 -15.11 -9.85 -25.39
N ILE A 151 -14.31 -9.59 -26.43
CA ILE A 151 -12.90 -9.20 -26.31
C ILE A 151 -12.75 -7.76 -26.84
N SER A 152 -12.37 -6.83 -25.95
CA SER A 152 -12.03 -5.45 -26.32
C SER A 152 -10.51 -5.30 -26.42
N LYS A 153 -10.04 -4.50 -27.38
CA LYS A 153 -8.62 -4.16 -27.57
C LYS A 153 -8.40 -2.75 -27.03
N VAL A 154 -7.63 -2.63 -25.96
CA VAL A 154 -7.50 -1.40 -25.19
C VAL A 154 -6.03 -0.98 -25.13
N THR A 155 -5.72 0.24 -25.54
CA THR A 155 -4.33 0.76 -25.53
C THR A 155 -3.75 0.84 -24.11
N ASP A 156 -4.61 1.11 -23.13
CA ASP A 156 -4.25 1.30 -21.73
C ASP A 156 -4.06 -0.03 -20.96
N ASN A 157 -4.33 -1.18 -21.59
CA ASN A 157 -4.04 -2.52 -21.07
C ASN A 157 -2.53 -2.80 -21.09
N TRP A 158 -1.76 -1.96 -20.43
CA TRP A 158 -0.33 -2.00 -20.36
C TRP A 158 0.11 -1.67 -18.95
N TRP A 159 0.81 -2.61 -18.31
CA TRP A 159 1.34 -2.39 -16.98
C TRP A 159 2.78 -1.88 -17.07
N GLY A 160 2.98 -0.60 -16.74
CA GLY A 160 4.31 0.03 -16.63
C GLY A 160 5.04 -0.46 -15.38
N PRO A 161 6.38 -0.28 -15.28
CA PRO A 161 7.11 -0.76 -14.11
C PRO A 161 6.62 -0.07 -12.82
N ALA A 162 6.80 -0.73 -11.67
CA ALA A 162 6.47 -0.17 -10.35
C ALA A 162 7.18 1.17 -10.07
N GLY A 163 8.25 1.49 -10.81
CA GLY A 163 8.97 2.77 -10.78
C GLY A 163 9.15 3.40 -12.16
N GLN A 164 10.26 4.11 -12.38
CA GLN A 164 10.57 4.70 -13.71
C GLN A 164 11.17 3.69 -14.69
N ILE A 165 11.81 2.66 -14.15
CA ILE A 165 12.51 1.58 -14.86
C ILE A 165 12.07 0.23 -14.29
N GLY A 166 12.17 -0.83 -15.06
CA GLY A 166 11.90 -2.20 -14.59
C GLY A 166 11.00 -3.02 -15.51
N PRO A 167 10.50 -4.15 -15.03
CA PRO A 167 9.74 -5.10 -15.82
C PRO A 167 8.33 -4.56 -16.06
N CYS A 168 7.81 -4.79 -17.27
CA CYS A 168 6.53 -4.26 -17.75
C CYS A 168 6.03 -5.12 -18.92
N GLY A 169 4.77 -4.93 -19.31
CA GLY A 169 4.22 -5.66 -20.45
C GLY A 169 2.72 -5.45 -20.66
N PRO A 170 2.15 -6.14 -21.66
CA PRO A 170 0.72 -6.14 -21.90
C PRO A 170 -0.04 -6.73 -20.70
N ASP A 171 -1.29 -6.32 -20.56
CA ASP A 171 -2.23 -6.84 -19.58
C ASP A 171 -3.49 -7.39 -20.28
N THR A 172 -4.07 -8.43 -19.69
CA THR A 172 -5.40 -8.90 -20.05
C THR A 172 -6.28 -9.01 -18.81
N GLU A 173 -7.36 -8.24 -18.82
CA GLU A 173 -8.25 -8.11 -17.68
C GLU A 173 -9.57 -8.84 -17.95
N ILE A 174 -10.20 -9.30 -16.88
CA ILE A 174 -11.39 -10.12 -16.87
C ILE A 174 -12.48 -9.36 -16.14
N PHE A 175 -13.57 -9.12 -16.86
CA PHE A 175 -14.74 -8.39 -16.40
C PHE A 175 -15.92 -9.34 -16.19
N TYR A 176 -16.76 -9.03 -15.22
CA TYR A 176 -18.01 -9.72 -14.98
C TYR A 176 -19.20 -8.76 -15.01
N TRP A 177 -20.28 -9.16 -15.67
CA TRP A 177 -21.52 -8.39 -15.74
C TRP A 177 -22.29 -8.43 -14.42
N THR A 178 -22.51 -7.25 -13.84
CA THR A 178 -23.29 -7.05 -12.60
C THR A 178 -24.58 -6.26 -12.81
N GLY A 179 -24.82 -5.77 -14.04
CA GLY A 179 -26.01 -5.00 -14.38
C GLY A 179 -27.29 -5.84 -14.37
N SER A 180 -28.44 -5.17 -14.37
CA SER A 180 -29.74 -5.86 -14.38
C SER A 180 -29.97 -6.61 -15.70
N GLY A 181 -30.34 -7.89 -15.61
CA GLY A 181 -30.74 -8.70 -16.76
C GLY A 181 -29.61 -9.47 -17.41
N ILE A 182 -29.77 -9.79 -18.70
CA ILE A 182 -28.79 -10.57 -19.48
C ILE A 182 -27.65 -9.64 -19.90
N ALA A 183 -26.41 -10.10 -19.72
CA ALA A 183 -25.23 -9.36 -20.15
C ALA A 183 -25.33 -8.97 -21.65
N PRO A 184 -25.11 -7.69 -22.02
CA PRO A 184 -25.16 -7.22 -23.42
C PRO A 184 -24.28 -8.08 -24.32
N LYS A 185 -24.63 -8.39 -25.57
CA LYS A 185 -23.79 -9.30 -26.40
C LYS A 185 -22.36 -8.77 -26.61
N LYS A 186 -22.21 -7.47 -26.81
CA LYS A 186 -20.93 -6.80 -27.02
C LYS A 186 -20.42 -6.24 -25.70
N PHE A 187 -19.13 -6.46 -25.41
CA PHE A 187 -18.45 -5.83 -24.29
C PHE A 187 -18.18 -4.35 -24.59
N ASP A 188 -18.38 -3.50 -23.58
CA ASP A 188 -18.10 -2.06 -23.59
C ASP A 188 -17.46 -1.71 -22.24
N GLU A 189 -16.18 -1.38 -22.26
CA GLU A 189 -15.39 -1.05 -21.08
C GLU A 189 -15.87 0.23 -20.35
N SER A 190 -16.65 1.08 -21.02
CA SER A 190 -17.19 2.31 -20.43
C SER A 190 -18.46 2.08 -19.60
N ASP A 191 -19.13 0.94 -19.79
CA ASP A 191 -20.31 0.57 -19.00
C ASP A 191 -19.88 0.01 -17.63
N LYS A 192 -20.15 0.79 -16.59
CA LYS A 192 -19.82 0.50 -15.18
C LYS A 192 -20.46 -0.77 -14.62
N SER A 193 -21.42 -1.36 -15.35
CA SER A 193 -22.01 -2.65 -15.01
C SER A 193 -21.05 -3.81 -15.28
N TRP A 194 -20.02 -3.60 -16.11
CA TRP A 194 -18.88 -4.50 -16.24
C TRP A 194 -17.85 -4.20 -15.16
N VAL A 195 -17.75 -5.11 -14.19
CA VAL A 195 -16.81 -4.98 -13.08
C VAL A 195 -15.58 -5.81 -13.38
N GLU A 196 -14.42 -5.17 -13.48
CA GLU A 196 -13.11 -5.84 -13.54
C GLU A 196 -12.86 -6.59 -12.23
N ILE A 197 -12.72 -7.91 -12.31
CA ILE A 197 -12.50 -8.78 -11.13
C ILE A 197 -11.07 -9.33 -11.06
N TRP A 198 -10.34 -9.37 -12.18
CA TRP A 198 -9.00 -9.95 -12.25
C TRP A 198 -8.21 -9.41 -13.45
N ASN A 199 -6.92 -9.16 -13.30
CA ASN A 199 -5.96 -8.91 -14.38
C ASN A 199 -4.79 -9.91 -14.43
N ASN A 200 -4.20 -10.07 -15.62
CA ASN A 200 -3.02 -10.89 -15.87
C ASN A 200 -1.98 -10.03 -16.59
N VAL A 201 -1.02 -9.50 -15.83
CA VAL A 201 0.10 -8.73 -16.33
C VAL A 201 1.18 -9.67 -16.85
N LEU A 202 1.52 -9.50 -18.12
CA LEU A 202 2.36 -10.41 -18.89
C LEU A 202 3.71 -9.74 -19.15
N MET A 203 4.56 -9.70 -18.13
CA MET A 203 5.82 -8.98 -18.18
C MET A 203 6.80 -9.64 -19.15
N GLU A 204 7.02 -9.00 -20.29
CA GLU A 204 7.97 -9.47 -21.31
C GLU A 204 8.95 -8.38 -21.78
N PHE A 205 8.82 -7.16 -21.25
CA PHE A 205 9.70 -6.04 -21.54
C PHE A 205 10.30 -5.43 -20.27
N ASN A 206 11.50 -4.88 -20.37
CA ASN A 206 12.12 -4.06 -19.37
C ASN A 206 12.21 -2.63 -19.90
N LYS A 207 11.62 -1.67 -19.18
CA LYS A 207 11.73 -0.26 -19.49
C LYS A 207 13.06 0.29 -18.95
N THR A 208 13.87 0.86 -19.83
CA THR A 208 15.14 1.51 -19.48
C THR A 208 14.93 2.95 -18.99
N ALA A 209 15.97 3.56 -18.44
CA ALA A 209 15.93 4.96 -17.99
C ALA A 209 15.60 5.94 -19.13
N ASP A 210 16.00 5.60 -20.37
CA ASP A 210 15.70 6.38 -21.57
C ASP A 210 14.27 6.17 -22.10
N GLY A 211 13.47 5.35 -21.40
CA GLY A 211 12.09 5.02 -21.80
C GLY A 211 11.99 3.98 -22.92
N ILE A 212 13.09 3.29 -23.25
CA ILE A 212 13.12 2.24 -24.27
C ILE A 212 12.67 0.92 -23.66
N PHE A 213 11.88 0.14 -24.39
CA PHE A 213 11.42 -1.18 -23.98
C PHE A 213 12.28 -2.25 -24.64
N ILE A 214 13.05 -2.99 -23.83
CA ILE A 214 13.87 -4.11 -24.30
C ILE A 214 13.26 -5.44 -23.84
N PRO A 215 13.33 -6.53 -24.62
CA PRO A 215 12.81 -7.82 -24.16
C PRO A 215 13.46 -8.28 -22.85
N LEU A 216 12.65 -8.78 -21.91
CA LEU A 216 13.15 -9.39 -20.68
C LEU A 216 13.82 -10.74 -20.96
N LYS A 217 14.91 -11.02 -20.23
CA LYS A 217 15.57 -12.34 -20.28
C LYS A 217 14.68 -13.45 -19.72
N GLN A 218 13.85 -13.12 -18.72
CA GLN A 218 12.84 -14.01 -18.16
C GLN A 218 11.48 -13.33 -18.28
N LYS A 219 10.52 -14.02 -18.90
CA LYS A 219 9.13 -13.56 -18.93
C LYS A 219 8.47 -13.91 -17.61
N ASN A 220 7.72 -12.99 -17.04
CA ASN A 220 7.04 -13.19 -15.77
C ASN A 220 5.54 -13.02 -15.92
N VAL A 221 4.79 -13.70 -15.07
CA VAL A 221 3.35 -13.46 -14.87
C VAL A 221 3.18 -12.81 -13.52
N ASP A 222 2.39 -11.74 -13.48
CA ASP A 222 1.85 -11.12 -12.27
C ASP A 222 0.33 -11.05 -12.44
N THR A 223 -0.42 -11.46 -11.43
CA THR A 223 -1.88 -11.38 -11.46
C THR A 223 -2.41 -10.66 -10.24
N GLY A 224 -3.54 -9.98 -10.41
CA GLY A 224 -4.25 -9.33 -9.32
C GLY A 224 -5.75 -9.54 -9.42
N MET A 225 -6.31 -10.31 -8.48
CA MET A 225 -7.76 -10.45 -8.26
C MET A 225 -8.16 -9.66 -7.02
N GLY A 226 -9.08 -8.71 -7.15
CA GLY A 226 -9.61 -7.97 -6.01
C GLY A 226 -10.62 -8.82 -5.23
N LEU A 227 -10.34 -9.14 -3.96
CA LEU A 227 -11.23 -9.93 -3.11
C LEU A 227 -12.63 -9.33 -3.04
N GLU A 228 -12.71 -8.04 -2.76
CA GLU A 228 -13.96 -7.32 -2.50
C GLU A 228 -14.89 -7.34 -3.72
N ARG A 229 -14.34 -7.12 -4.92
CA ARG A 229 -15.09 -7.15 -6.18
C ARG A 229 -15.54 -8.58 -6.49
N THR A 230 -14.62 -9.54 -6.41
CA THR A 230 -14.90 -10.94 -6.74
C THR A 230 -15.93 -11.54 -5.78
N LEU A 231 -15.83 -11.25 -4.48
CA LEU A 231 -16.77 -11.70 -3.46
C LEU A 231 -18.17 -11.14 -3.71
N ALA A 232 -18.29 -9.86 -4.08
CA ALA A 232 -19.56 -9.24 -4.41
C ALA A 232 -20.22 -9.94 -5.61
N VAL A 233 -19.45 -10.10 -6.69
CA VAL A 233 -19.88 -10.75 -7.93
C VAL A 233 -20.34 -12.19 -7.71
N ILE A 234 -19.57 -13.01 -6.99
CA ILE A 234 -19.92 -14.41 -6.70
C ILE A 234 -21.21 -14.51 -5.88
N ASN A 235 -21.50 -13.52 -5.03
CA ASN A 235 -22.72 -13.47 -4.25
C ASN A 235 -23.87 -12.72 -4.94
N GLY A 236 -23.70 -12.32 -6.21
CA GLY A 236 -24.74 -11.66 -7.01
C GLY A 236 -25.01 -10.21 -6.61
N PHE A 237 -24.05 -9.53 -5.98
CA PHE A 237 -24.16 -8.12 -5.63
C PHE A 237 -23.51 -7.23 -6.71
N ASP A 238 -24.13 -6.08 -6.95
CA ASP A 238 -23.61 -4.96 -7.75
C ASP A 238 -22.87 -3.91 -6.91
N ASP A 239 -22.69 -4.21 -5.61
CA ASP A 239 -22.22 -3.29 -4.59
C ASP A 239 -21.35 -4.05 -3.58
N ASN A 240 -20.04 -3.78 -3.59
CA ASN A 240 -19.08 -4.47 -2.74
C ASN A 240 -19.40 -4.31 -1.25
N TYR A 241 -20.01 -3.19 -0.89
CA TYR A 241 -20.35 -2.85 0.49
C TYR A 241 -21.55 -3.65 1.02
N LEU A 242 -22.21 -4.44 0.16
CA LEU A 242 -23.24 -5.39 0.58
C LEU A 242 -22.66 -6.73 1.05
N THR A 243 -21.36 -6.96 0.83
CA THR A 243 -20.69 -8.17 1.29
C THR A 243 -20.47 -8.16 2.81
N GLU A 244 -20.22 -9.34 3.36
CA GLU A 244 -19.93 -9.49 4.79
C GLU A 244 -18.69 -8.72 5.27
N LEU A 245 -17.79 -8.34 4.36
CA LEU A 245 -16.60 -7.54 4.69
C LEU A 245 -16.95 -6.14 5.18
N PHE A 246 -18.14 -5.63 4.82
CA PHE A 246 -18.56 -4.26 5.11
C PHE A 246 -19.88 -4.19 5.88
N GLN A 247 -20.80 -5.15 5.72
CA GLN A 247 -22.12 -5.13 6.36
C GLN A 247 -22.07 -4.84 7.87
N PRO A 248 -21.21 -5.48 8.68
CA PRO A 248 -21.12 -5.15 10.11
C PRO A 248 -20.78 -3.69 10.39
N ILE A 249 -19.92 -3.09 9.56
CA ILE A 249 -19.54 -1.67 9.68
C ILE A 249 -20.69 -0.78 9.24
N ILE A 250 -21.36 -1.13 8.13
CA ILE A 250 -22.52 -0.40 7.58
C ILE A 250 -23.68 -0.40 8.57
N GLU A 251 -24.01 -1.54 9.18
CA GLU A 251 -25.01 -1.68 10.23
C GLU A 251 -24.65 -0.82 11.44
N ARG A 252 -23.38 -0.85 11.88
CA ARG A 252 -22.94 -0.01 13.00
C ARG A 252 -23.03 1.48 12.71
N ILE A 253 -22.74 1.92 11.48
CA ILE A 253 -22.96 3.31 11.06
C ILE A 253 -24.46 3.65 11.10
N ALA A 254 -25.33 2.74 10.66
CA ALA A 254 -26.78 2.94 10.69
C ALA A 254 -27.29 3.11 12.13
N ASP A 255 -26.85 2.25 13.05
CA ASP A 255 -27.20 2.30 14.47
C ASP A 255 -26.78 3.61 15.12
N LEU A 256 -25.53 4.04 14.88
CA LEU A 256 -24.99 5.26 15.49
C LEU A 256 -25.60 6.54 14.91
N SER A 257 -25.96 6.54 13.63
CA SER A 257 -26.48 7.73 12.93
C SER A 257 -28.00 7.83 12.89
N GLY A 258 -28.72 6.71 13.10
CA GLY A 258 -30.15 6.61 12.83
C GLY A 258 -30.52 6.77 11.35
N LYS A 259 -29.54 6.67 10.43
CA LYS A 259 -29.74 6.81 8.97
C LYS A 259 -29.73 5.44 8.30
N LYS A 260 -30.38 5.36 7.13
CA LYS A 260 -30.38 4.15 6.30
C LYS A 260 -29.31 4.21 5.23
N TYR A 261 -28.62 3.09 5.01
CA TYR A 261 -27.62 2.92 3.95
C TYR A 261 -28.17 3.28 2.57
N SER A 262 -29.36 2.78 2.22
CA SER A 262 -29.99 2.95 0.91
C SER A 262 -30.09 4.42 0.46
N ASN A 263 -30.29 5.33 1.40
CA ASN A 263 -30.50 6.76 1.12
C ASN A 263 -29.21 7.58 1.27
N ASN A 264 -28.14 6.98 1.78
CA ASN A 264 -26.90 7.66 2.16
C ASN A 264 -25.65 6.87 1.72
N LYS A 265 -25.76 6.08 0.64
CA LYS A 265 -24.75 5.11 0.20
C LYS A 265 -23.34 5.70 0.21
N LYS A 266 -23.14 6.84 -0.47
CA LYS A 266 -21.81 7.48 -0.58
C LYS A 266 -21.16 7.74 0.79
N ALA A 267 -21.92 8.33 1.73
CA ALA A 267 -21.38 8.66 3.06
C ALA A 267 -21.04 7.40 3.86
N PHE A 268 -21.93 6.41 3.87
CA PHE A 268 -21.71 5.14 4.56
C PHE A 268 -20.49 4.40 4.00
N ARG A 269 -20.37 4.34 2.67
CA ARG A 269 -19.27 3.68 1.97
C ARG A 269 -17.92 4.33 2.30
N ILE A 270 -17.83 5.65 2.21
CA ILE A 270 -16.60 6.39 2.56
C ILE A 270 -16.22 6.18 4.02
N ILE A 271 -17.18 6.23 4.95
CA ILE A 271 -16.90 5.99 6.37
C ILE A 271 -16.41 4.56 6.60
N ALA A 272 -17.10 3.57 6.03
CA ALA A 272 -16.76 2.16 6.21
C ALA A 272 -15.39 1.83 5.63
N ASP A 273 -15.13 2.24 4.38
CA ASP A 273 -13.84 2.05 3.71
C ASP A 273 -12.70 2.73 4.47
N HIS A 274 -12.81 4.03 4.74
CA HIS A 274 -11.68 4.78 5.30
C HIS A 274 -11.37 4.37 6.75
N ILE A 275 -12.37 3.96 7.54
CA ILE A 275 -12.11 3.44 8.89
C ILE A 275 -11.50 2.04 8.82
N ARG A 276 -11.96 1.17 7.92
CA ARG A 276 -11.31 -0.12 7.63
C ARG A 276 -9.84 0.08 7.26
N SER A 277 -9.56 0.97 6.32
CA SER A 277 -8.18 1.31 5.92
C SER A 277 -7.35 1.86 7.07
N ALA A 278 -7.91 2.75 7.89
CA ALA A 278 -7.21 3.31 9.04
C ALA A 278 -6.85 2.25 10.08
N VAL A 279 -7.78 1.32 10.37
CA VAL A 279 -7.53 0.18 11.27
C VAL A 279 -6.40 -0.69 10.74
N PHE A 280 -6.39 -1.00 9.45
CA PHE A 280 -5.33 -1.81 8.85
C PHE A 280 -3.97 -1.13 8.83
N VAL A 281 -3.90 0.18 8.59
CA VAL A 281 -2.62 0.93 8.65
C VAL A 281 -2.10 1.06 10.08
N LEU A 282 -2.98 1.34 11.05
CA LEU A 282 -2.59 1.44 12.46
C LEU A 282 -2.22 0.07 13.05
N GLY A 283 -2.95 -0.96 12.66
CA GLY A 283 -2.74 -2.34 13.12
C GLY A 283 -1.62 -3.08 12.40
N ASP A 284 -1.07 -2.53 11.32
CA ASP A 284 0.08 -3.09 10.63
C ASP A 284 1.29 -3.26 11.59
N PRO A 285 2.14 -4.29 11.43
CA PRO A 285 3.30 -4.48 12.30
C PRO A 285 4.22 -3.25 12.42
N MET A 286 4.30 -2.43 11.37
CA MET A 286 5.05 -1.17 11.41
C MET A 286 4.35 -0.07 12.19
N GLY A 287 3.02 -0.09 12.30
CA GLY A 287 2.24 0.74 13.24
C GLY A 287 2.47 2.24 13.08
N ILE A 288 1.99 2.82 11.96
CA ILE A 288 2.16 4.26 11.68
C ILE A 288 1.01 5.07 12.27
N ALA A 289 1.36 6.09 13.06
CA ALA A 289 0.40 7.05 13.61
C ALA A 289 0.10 8.23 12.63
N PRO A 290 -1.06 8.90 12.78
CA PRO A 290 -1.42 10.08 12.00
C PRO A 290 -0.38 11.22 12.15
N SER A 291 0.07 11.81 11.02
CA SER A 291 1.08 12.88 11.00
C SER A 291 0.83 13.93 9.91
N ASN A 292 1.69 14.94 9.79
CA ASN A 292 1.61 15.96 8.73
C ASN A 292 2.32 15.54 7.43
N THR A 293 3.02 14.41 7.38
CA THR A 293 3.87 14.03 6.24
C THR A 293 3.81 12.53 5.91
N GLY A 294 4.08 12.18 4.66
CA GLY A 294 4.22 10.78 4.21
C GLY A 294 3.00 9.91 4.51
N GLN A 295 3.25 8.66 4.94
CA GLN A 295 2.20 7.70 5.30
C GLN A 295 1.25 8.22 6.39
N GLY A 296 1.78 8.87 7.42
CA GLY A 296 0.96 9.44 8.50
C GLY A 296 0.02 10.56 8.02
N TYR A 297 0.40 11.30 6.97
CA TYR A 297 -0.50 12.26 6.33
C TYR A 297 -1.66 11.58 5.60
N VAL A 298 -1.38 10.49 4.87
CA VAL A 298 -2.42 9.70 4.19
C VAL A 298 -3.39 9.12 5.22
N LEU A 299 -2.89 8.49 6.28
CA LEU A 299 -3.73 7.95 7.36
C LEU A 299 -4.63 9.04 7.96
N ARG A 300 -4.04 10.20 8.28
CA ARG A 300 -4.81 11.34 8.77
C ARG A 300 -5.89 11.78 7.78
N ARG A 301 -5.59 11.84 6.48
CA ARG A 301 -6.54 12.23 5.44
C ARG A 301 -7.74 11.28 5.39
N LEU A 302 -7.51 9.97 5.47
CA LEU A 302 -8.58 8.95 5.50
C LEU A 302 -9.50 9.15 6.72
N ILE A 303 -8.91 9.24 7.92
CA ILE A 303 -9.66 9.43 9.18
C ILE A 303 -10.50 10.71 9.12
N ARG A 304 -9.90 11.83 8.68
CA ARG A 304 -10.59 13.13 8.63
C ARG A 304 -11.74 13.15 7.63
N ARG A 305 -11.57 12.51 6.47
CA ARG A 305 -12.66 12.41 5.48
C ARG A 305 -13.80 11.54 6.02
N ALA A 306 -13.51 10.43 6.70
CA ALA A 306 -14.53 9.66 7.41
C ALA A 306 -15.29 10.49 8.46
N ILE A 307 -14.58 11.25 9.31
CA ILE A 307 -15.20 12.12 10.34
C ILE A 307 -16.14 13.16 9.72
N ARG A 308 -15.76 13.75 8.58
CA ARG A 308 -16.62 14.72 7.90
C ARG A 308 -17.92 14.10 7.39
N PHE A 309 -17.85 12.95 6.72
CA PHE A 309 -19.06 12.26 6.28
C PHE A 309 -19.88 11.76 7.47
N GLY A 310 -19.23 11.35 8.56
CA GLY A 310 -19.90 11.03 9.81
C GLY A 310 -20.69 12.22 10.34
N LYS A 311 -20.11 13.43 10.33
CA LYS A 311 -20.83 14.64 10.71
C LYS A 311 -22.00 14.96 9.78
N ALA A 312 -21.87 14.72 8.48
CA ALA A 312 -22.98 14.86 7.53
C ALA A 312 -24.15 13.90 7.81
N LEU A 313 -23.85 12.72 8.39
CA LEU A 313 -24.87 11.77 8.86
C LEU A 313 -25.44 12.10 10.26
N GLY A 314 -24.89 13.10 10.96
CA GLY A 314 -25.29 13.46 12.32
C GLY A 314 -24.51 12.74 13.43
N LEU A 315 -23.37 12.11 13.12
CA LEU A 315 -22.48 11.51 14.13
C LEU A 315 -21.72 12.61 14.89
N GLU A 316 -22.29 13.08 16.00
CA GLU A 316 -21.75 14.18 16.81
C GLU A 316 -20.73 13.74 17.89
N HIS A 317 -20.70 12.45 18.22
CA HIS A 317 -19.80 11.85 19.23
C HIS A 317 -18.73 10.95 18.60
N ASN A 318 -17.75 10.51 19.41
CA ASN A 318 -16.68 9.60 18.98
C ASN A 318 -17.28 8.32 18.40
N PHE A 319 -17.10 8.12 17.09
CA PHE A 319 -17.61 6.95 16.38
C PHE A 319 -16.50 6.14 15.71
N CYS A 320 -15.32 6.72 15.49
CA CYS A 320 -14.23 6.01 14.81
C CYS A 320 -13.77 4.78 15.62
N THR A 321 -13.68 4.90 16.95
CA THR A 321 -13.35 3.77 17.83
C THR A 321 -14.44 2.71 17.85
N ALA A 322 -15.72 3.12 17.85
CA ALA A 322 -16.85 2.19 17.83
C ALA A 322 -16.89 1.37 16.53
N LEU A 323 -16.56 1.99 15.39
CA LEU A 323 -16.44 1.29 14.10
C LEU A 323 -15.17 0.43 14.04
N ALA A 324 -14.04 0.93 14.55
CA ALA A 324 -12.80 0.17 14.63
C ALA A 324 -12.97 -1.12 15.45
N GLN A 325 -13.74 -1.06 16.54
CA GLN A 325 -14.03 -2.23 17.37
C GLN A 325 -14.78 -3.32 16.60
N VAL A 326 -15.67 -2.96 15.66
CA VAL A 326 -16.34 -3.94 14.79
C VAL A 326 -15.32 -4.69 13.94
N ILE A 327 -14.37 -3.97 13.34
CA ILE A 327 -13.31 -4.55 12.51
C ILE A 327 -12.34 -5.39 13.36
N ILE A 328 -11.92 -4.89 14.52
CA ILE A 328 -10.99 -5.57 15.44
C ILE A 328 -11.61 -6.85 16.00
N ASN A 329 -12.93 -6.89 16.21
CA ASN A 329 -13.60 -8.09 16.74
C ASN A 329 -14.15 -9.00 15.63
N ASP A 330 -14.00 -8.62 14.37
CA ASP A 330 -14.44 -9.44 13.25
C ASP A 330 -13.60 -10.72 13.20
N GLN A 331 -14.28 -11.87 13.21
CA GLN A 331 -13.63 -13.17 13.19
C GLN A 331 -12.84 -13.40 11.90
N TYR A 332 -13.31 -12.82 10.78
CA TYR A 332 -12.61 -12.91 9.51
C TYR A 332 -11.22 -12.27 9.60
N TYR A 333 -11.13 -11.05 10.12
CA TYR A 333 -9.85 -10.34 10.24
C TYR A 333 -8.96 -10.95 11.31
N ASN A 334 -9.51 -11.36 12.46
CA ASN A 334 -8.71 -11.93 13.55
C ASN A 334 -8.01 -13.24 13.18
N HIS A 335 -8.61 -14.04 12.30
CA HIS A 335 -7.98 -15.27 11.81
C HIS A 335 -6.82 -14.98 10.85
N SER A 336 -7.04 -14.10 9.86
CA SER A 336 -6.04 -13.79 8.83
C SER A 336 -4.97 -12.78 9.27
N TYR A 337 -5.29 -11.89 10.21
CA TYR A 337 -4.51 -10.71 10.59
C TYR A 337 -4.48 -10.50 12.11
N PRO A 338 -3.88 -11.41 12.88
CA PRO A 338 -3.85 -11.34 14.35
C PRO A 338 -3.14 -10.09 14.89
N GLU A 339 -2.30 -9.43 14.08
CA GLU A 339 -1.74 -8.11 14.39
C GLU A 339 -2.79 -7.03 14.66
N ILE A 340 -3.96 -7.10 14.03
CA ILE A 340 -5.03 -6.11 14.25
C ILE A 340 -5.51 -6.17 15.70
N LYS A 341 -5.76 -7.36 16.24
CA LYS A 341 -6.14 -7.52 17.65
C LYS A 341 -4.99 -7.18 18.59
N ARG A 342 -3.77 -7.60 18.26
CA ARG A 342 -2.57 -7.32 19.06
C ARG A 342 -2.33 -5.82 19.23
N ASN A 343 -2.63 -5.04 18.21
CA ASN A 343 -2.43 -3.59 18.18
C ASN A 343 -3.70 -2.80 18.54
N GLU A 344 -4.74 -3.44 19.10
CA GLU A 344 -6.03 -2.84 19.43
C GLU A 344 -5.90 -1.53 20.22
N ASP A 345 -5.14 -1.53 21.31
CA ASP A 345 -4.96 -0.34 22.15
C ASP A 345 -4.36 0.84 21.37
N PHE A 346 -3.37 0.57 20.51
CA PHE A 346 -2.76 1.59 19.66
C PHE A 346 -3.73 2.12 18.62
N ILE A 347 -4.49 1.24 17.96
CA ILE A 347 -5.50 1.59 16.95
C ILE A 347 -6.56 2.51 17.58
N LEU A 348 -7.15 2.09 18.70
CA LEU A 348 -8.22 2.83 19.37
C LEU A 348 -7.73 4.19 19.87
N THR A 349 -6.53 4.21 20.48
CA THR A 349 -5.92 5.43 21.02
C THR A 349 -5.65 6.47 19.93
N GLU A 350 -5.03 6.09 18.81
CA GLU A 350 -4.68 7.05 17.76
C GLU A 350 -5.90 7.52 16.97
N LEU A 351 -6.90 6.66 16.77
CA LEU A 351 -8.18 7.07 16.17
C LEU A 351 -8.92 8.09 17.05
N GLU A 352 -9.02 7.83 18.36
CA GLU A 352 -9.67 8.75 19.29
C GLU A 352 -8.96 10.11 19.34
N LYS A 353 -7.63 10.11 19.44
CA LYS A 353 -6.83 11.34 19.44
C LYS A 353 -7.08 12.18 18.19
N GLU A 354 -7.05 11.57 17.00
CA GLU A 354 -7.26 12.30 15.75
C GLU A 354 -8.72 12.74 15.58
N GLU A 355 -9.71 11.94 16.02
CA GLU A 355 -11.12 12.31 15.99
C GLU A 355 -11.42 13.53 16.88
N ILE A 356 -11.00 13.49 18.13
CA ILE A 356 -11.19 14.62 19.07
C ILE A 356 -10.54 15.89 18.51
N LYS A 357 -9.30 15.77 18.03
CA LYS A 357 -8.55 16.90 17.48
C LYS A 357 -9.23 17.49 16.25
N PHE A 358 -9.62 16.65 15.29
CA PHE A 358 -10.19 17.13 14.04
C PHE A 358 -11.62 17.66 14.20
N ARG A 359 -12.45 17.08 15.08
CA ARG A 359 -13.80 17.61 15.34
C ARG A 359 -13.77 19.07 15.78
N GLN A 360 -12.81 19.43 16.62
CA GLN A 360 -12.63 20.81 17.08
C GLN A 360 -12.30 21.77 15.92
N THR A 361 -11.45 21.37 14.98
CA THR A 361 -11.06 22.20 13.84
C THR A 361 -12.10 22.18 12.72
N LEU A 362 -12.77 21.05 12.49
CA LEU A 362 -13.83 20.86 11.50
C LEU A 362 -14.98 21.85 11.74
N LYS A 363 -15.45 21.99 12.98
CA LYS A 363 -16.52 22.94 13.32
C LYS A 363 -16.14 24.38 12.98
N LYS A 364 -14.88 24.76 13.20
CA LYS A 364 -14.38 26.11 12.87
C LYS A 364 -14.24 26.30 11.36
N GLY A 365 -13.62 25.34 10.67
CA GLY A 365 -13.41 25.43 9.23
C GLY A 365 -14.73 25.40 8.43
N LEU A 366 -15.74 24.63 8.86
CA LEU A 366 -17.07 24.64 8.22
C LEU A 366 -17.76 25.99 8.36
N ARG A 367 -17.63 26.66 9.52
CA ARG A 367 -18.15 28.03 9.71
C ARG A 367 -17.47 29.03 8.80
N GLU A 368 -16.15 28.92 8.63
CA GLU A 368 -15.42 29.80 7.70
C GLU A 368 -15.77 29.52 6.23
N PHE A 369 -15.94 28.24 5.87
CA PHE A 369 -16.39 27.84 4.54
C PHE A 369 -17.78 28.41 4.22
N GLN A 370 -18.74 28.28 5.14
CA GLN A 370 -20.13 28.74 4.95
C GLN A 370 -20.28 30.25 4.79
N LYS A 371 -19.31 31.06 5.25
CA LYS A 371 -19.31 32.51 5.03
C LYS A 371 -18.99 32.90 3.58
N LYS A 372 -18.49 31.96 2.78
CA LYS A 372 -17.94 32.22 1.45
C LYS A 372 -18.90 31.73 0.36
N LYS A 373 -19.07 32.55 -0.69
CA LYS A 373 -19.84 32.19 -1.90
C LYS A 373 -18.97 31.52 -2.98
N SER A 374 -17.66 31.68 -2.88
CA SER A 374 -16.64 31.06 -3.71
C SER A 374 -15.35 30.92 -2.89
N ILE A 375 -14.46 30.02 -3.30
CA ILE A 375 -13.17 29.78 -2.65
C ILE A 375 -12.09 29.78 -3.72
N ASN A 376 -11.15 30.71 -3.63
CA ASN A 376 -9.94 30.71 -4.47
C ASN A 376 -8.85 29.79 -3.89
N GLY A 377 -7.78 29.56 -4.64
CA GLY A 377 -6.69 28.67 -4.21
C GLY A 377 -6.03 29.04 -2.87
N ALA A 378 -5.90 30.34 -2.57
CA ALA A 378 -5.34 30.81 -1.30
C ALA A 378 -6.27 30.55 -0.12
N GLU A 379 -7.58 30.71 -0.31
CA GLU A 379 -8.58 30.40 0.71
C GLU A 379 -8.70 28.88 0.94
N ALA A 380 -8.63 28.07 -0.12
CA ALA A 380 -8.55 26.62 0.00
C ALA A 380 -7.27 26.20 0.74
N PHE A 381 -6.14 26.86 0.44
CA PHE A 381 -4.89 26.65 1.16
C PHE A 381 -4.96 27.09 2.62
N GLN A 382 -5.71 28.15 2.94
CA GLN A 382 -5.97 28.55 4.33
C GLN A 382 -6.79 27.49 5.08
N LEU A 383 -7.85 26.96 4.46
CA LEU A 383 -8.63 25.86 5.00
C LEU A 383 -7.75 24.63 5.30
N PHE A 384 -6.84 24.32 4.39
CA PHE A 384 -5.84 23.27 4.57
C PHE A 384 -4.85 23.55 5.70
N SER A 385 -4.11 24.66 5.63
CA SER A 385 -3.00 24.97 6.53
C SER A 385 -3.45 25.34 7.95
N THR A 386 -4.59 26.02 8.08
CA THR A 386 -5.07 26.56 9.37
C THR A 386 -6.08 25.64 10.04
N TYR A 387 -7.03 25.10 9.28
CA TYR A 387 -8.14 24.30 9.82
C TYR A 387 -7.96 22.80 9.60
N GLY A 388 -6.92 22.41 8.86
CA GLY A 388 -6.57 21.02 8.62
C GLY A 388 -7.51 20.32 7.64
N PHE A 389 -8.18 21.06 6.76
CA PHE A 389 -9.08 20.52 5.74
C PHE A 389 -8.24 19.98 4.58
N PRO A 390 -8.18 18.67 4.34
CA PRO A 390 -7.60 18.18 3.09
C PRO A 390 -8.23 18.90 1.89
N LEU A 391 -7.46 19.12 0.81
CA LEU A 391 -7.98 19.81 -0.37
C LEU A 391 -9.29 19.18 -0.84
N GLU A 392 -9.34 17.86 -0.85
CA GLU A 392 -10.45 17.09 -1.40
C GLU A 392 -11.72 17.24 -0.56
N LEU A 393 -11.56 17.43 0.76
CA LEU A 393 -12.65 17.83 1.65
C LEU A 393 -13.25 19.16 1.21
N THR A 394 -12.38 20.12 0.89
CA THR A 394 -12.78 21.44 0.43
C THR A 394 -13.43 21.37 -0.93
N GLU A 395 -12.92 20.52 -1.83
CA GLU A 395 -13.48 20.29 -3.17
C GLU A 395 -14.84 19.59 -3.14
N GLU A 396 -15.03 18.64 -2.22
CA GLU A 396 -16.33 18.01 -1.99
C GLU A 396 -17.35 19.05 -1.48
N LEU A 397 -16.97 19.86 -0.50
CA LEU A 397 -17.82 20.94 0.01
C LEU A 397 -18.13 21.98 -1.08
N ALA A 398 -17.16 22.33 -1.92
CA ALA A 398 -17.35 23.26 -3.02
C ALA A 398 -18.35 22.71 -4.04
N ARG A 399 -18.18 21.44 -4.45
CA ARG A 399 -19.11 20.76 -5.37
C ARG A 399 -20.54 20.72 -4.82
N GLU A 400 -20.71 20.43 -3.53
CA GLU A 400 -22.02 20.46 -2.87
C GLU A 400 -22.66 21.86 -2.82
N ASN A 401 -21.85 22.92 -2.91
CA ASN A 401 -22.29 24.31 -2.94
C ASN A 401 -22.25 24.93 -4.35
N ASN A 402 -22.17 24.10 -5.39
CA ASN A 402 -22.19 24.50 -6.81
C ASN A 402 -21.05 25.44 -7.25
N PHE A 403 -19.86 25.31 -6.65
CA PHE A 403 -18.65 25.97 -7.16
C PHE A 403 -17.46 25.01 -7.20
N GLN A 404 -16.45 25.35 -8.00
CA GLN A 404 -15.22 24.56 -8.12
C GLN A 404 -14.04 25.30 -7.51
N ILE A 405 -13.09 24.54 -6.99
CA ILE A 405 -11.81 25.08 -6.54
C ILE A 405 -10.82 24.95 -7.68
N ASN A 406 -10.09 26.02 -7.95
CA ASN A 406 -8.99 25.94 -8.89
C ASN A 406 -7.81 25.18 -8.25
N LYS A 407 -7.64 23.91 -8.65
CA LYS A 407 -6.54 23.05 -8.19
C LYS A 407 -5.17 23.65 -8.46
N ASN A 408 -5.00 24.35 -9.58
CA ASN A 408 -3.71 24.95 -9.95
C ASN A 408 -3.36 26.11 -9.00
N ASP A 409 -4.35 26.90 -8.61
CA ASP A 409 -4.14 28.00 -7.66
C ASP A 409 -3.81 27.45 -6.27
N PHE A 410 -4.51 26.42 -5.81
CA PHE A 410 -4.16 25.74 -4.56
C PHE A 410 -2.75 25.15 -4.63
N ALA A 411 -2.41 24.47 -5.73
CA ALA A 411 -1.09 23.88 -5.92
C ALA A 411 0.00 24.94 -5.93
N ALA A 412 -0.25 26.12 -6.52
CA ALA A 412 0.66 27.26 -6.47
C ALA A 412 0.87 27.77 -5.05
N GLU A 413 -0.19 27.95 -4.26
CA GLU A 413 -0.11 28.38 -2.85
C GLU A 413 0.55 27.33 -1.95
N PHE A 414 0.21 26.06 -2.16
CA PHE A 414 0.84 24.93 -1.49
C PHE A 414 2.34 24.84 -1.84
N LYS A 415 2.69 25.05 -3.11
CA LYS A 415 4.09 25.10 -3.57
C LYS A 415 4.82 26.29 -2.97
N LYS A 416 4.23 27.49 -2.92
CA LYS A 416 4.80 28.65 -2.20
C LYS A 416 5.04 28.34 -0.74
N HIS A 417 4.10 27.69 -0.06
CA HIS A 417 4.27 27.28 1.34
C HIS A 417 5.36 26.21 1.50
N GLN A 418 5.45 25.25 0.58
CA GLN A 418 6.55 24.29 0.52
C GLN A 418 7.88 24.98 0.25
N GLU A 419 7.93 25.99 -0.62
CA GLU A 419 9.11 26.78 -0.98
C GLU A 419 9.56 27.69 0.15
N LEU A 420 8.63 28.29 0.91
CA LEU A 420 8.89 29.03 2.15
C LEU A 420 9.42 28.11 3.25
N SER A 421 8.86 26.90 3.36
CA SER A 421 9.38 25.86 4.26
C SER A 421 10.72 25.28 3.77
N ARG A 422 10.95 25.27 2.45
CA ARG A 422 12.19 24.85 1.80
C ARG A 422 13.25 25.94 1.81
N THR A 423 12.95 27.24 1.87
CA THR A 423 13.99 28.28 2.00
C THR A 423 14.64 28.23 3.39
N ALA A 424 13.95 27.69 4.39
CA ALA A 424 14.51 27.26 5.67
C ALA A 424 15.23 25.88 5.62
N SER A 425 15.22 25.19 4.48
CA SER A 425 15.65 23.79 4.29
C SER A 425 16.29 23.52 2.91
N ALA A 426 16.90 24.52 2.27
CA ALA A 426 17.01 24.66 0.80
C ALA A 426 18.07 23.78 0.11
N GLY A 427 18.31 22.57 0.59
CA GLY A 427 19.29 21.65 0.00
C GLY A 427 18.84 20.19 -0.04
N LEU A 428 17.54 19.91 -0.03
CA LEU A 428 17.04 18.59 0.34
C LEU A 428 15.96 18.04 -0.62
N PHE A 429 16.41 17.14 -1.50
CA PHE A 429 15.73 15.93 -2.01
C PHE A 429 15.04 15.94 -3.40
N LYS A 430 15.55 15.07 -4.29
CA LYS A 430 14.82 14.36 -5.36
C LYS A 430 14.96 12.84 -5.14
N GLY A 431 13.85 12.08 -5.17
CA GLY A 431 13.84 10.61 -4.98
C GLY A 431 14.43 9.86 -6.17
N GLY A 432 14.94 8.64 -6.08
CA GLY A 432 14.82 7.62 -5.03
C GLY A 432 14.29 6.33 -5.64
N LEU A 433 15.06 5.70 -6.53
CA LEU A 433 14.84 4.31 -6.99
C LEU A 433 15.22 3.36 -5.84
N ALA A 434 14.74 2.10 -5.89
CA ALA A 434 15.44 0.98 -5.25
C ALA A 434 16.81 0.88 -5.94
N ASP A 435 17.73 1.68 -5.44
CA ASP A 435 19.02 1.92 -6.04
C ASP A 435 20.00 0.96 -5.41
N ASP A 436 20.62 0.11 -6.22
CA ASP A 436 21.74 -0.75 -5.85
C ASP A 436 23.07 0.01 -5.83
N SER A 437 23.05 1.35 -5.97
CA SER A 437 24.26 2.15 -5.90
C SER A 437 25.01 1.92 -4.60
N VAL A 438 26.33 2.11 -4.69
CA VAL A 438 27.25 2.03 -3.58
C VAL A 438 26.77 2.89 -2.39
N MET A 439 26.20 4.07 -2.64
CA MET A 439 25.70 4.95 -1.58
C MET A 439 24.45 4.41 -0.89
N SER A 440 23.53 3.80 -1.63
CA SER A 440 22.35 3.16 -1.05
C SER A 440 22.74 2.02 -0.11
N LYS A 441 23.67 1.14 -0.55
CA LYS A 441 24.23 0.05 0.28
C LYS A 441 24.90 0.55 1.55
N ARG A 442 25.64 1.66 1.45
CA ARG A 442 26.28 2.32 2.59
C ARG A 442 25.24 2.85 3.57
N HIS A 443 24.26 3.63 3.08
CA HIS A 443 23.21 4.17 3.92
C HIS A 443 22.35 3.08 4.58
N HIS A 444 22.12 1.97 3.88
CA HIS A 444 21.40 0.83 4.42
C HIS A 444 22.16 0.12 5.55
N THR A 445 23.46 -0.10 5.37
CA THR A 445 24.29 -0.68 6.44
C THR A 445 24.40 0.27 7.65
N ALA A 446 24.43 1.58 7.40
CA ALA A 446 24.42 2.59 8.46
C ALA A 446 23.11 2.60 9.28
N THR A 447 21.95 2.27 8.68
CA THR A 447 20.71 2.17 9.46
C THR A 447 20.68 1.01 10.44
N HIS A 448 21.34 -0.11 10.12
CA HIS A 448 21.51 -1.23 11.06
C HIS A 448 22.34 -0.83 12.28
N LEU A 449 23.47 -0.14 12.04
CA LEU A 449 24.30 0.41 13.12
C LEU A 449 23.50 1.42 13.97
N LEU A 450 22.68 2.26 13.32
CA LEU A 450 21.85 3.25 13.99
C LEU A 450 20.78 2.63 14.90
N LEU A 451 20.04 1.62 14.41
CA LEU A 451 19.02 0.94 15.21
C LEU A 451 19.64 0.32 16.47
N GLN A 452 20.74 -0.41 16.30
CA GLN A 452 21.43 -1.03 17.42
C GLN A 452 21.98 0.00 18.41
N ALA A 453 22.62 1.07 17.92
CA ALA A 453 23.13 2.14 18.78
C ALA A 453 21.99 2.83 19.56
N LEU A 454 20.84 3.08 18.93
CA LEU A 454 19.67 3.62 19.62
C LEU A 454 19.17 2.69 20.73
N ARG A 455 19.13 1.38 20.50
CA ARG A 455 18.73 0.39 21.52
C ARG A 455 19.70 0.33 22.68
N ILE A 456 21.01 0.43 22.43
CA ILE A 456 22.04 0.51 23.47
C ILE A 456 21.89 1.78 24.32
N VAL A 457 21.56 2.91 23.70
CA VAL A 457 21.52 4.22 24.39
C VAL A 457 20.20 4.47 25.08
N LEU A 458 19.08 4.09 24.47
CA LEU A 458 17.74 4.42 24.94
C LEU A 458 17.04 3.24 25.61
N GLY A 459 17.30 2.00 25.17
CA GLY A 459 16.69 0.79 25.70
C GLY A 459 16.06 -0.10 24.63
N SER A 460 15.68 -1.32 25.03
CA SER A 460 15.13 -2.36 24.15
C SER A 460 13.72 -2.09 23.63
N HIS A 461 13.02 -1.07 24.14
CA HIS A 461 11.72 -0.63 23.63
C HIS A 461 11.83 0.08 22.29
N VAL A 462 13.04 0.46 21.86
CA VAL A 462 13.27 1.09 20.57
C VAL A 462 13.11 0.08 19.44
N GLU A 463 12.10 0.31 18.63
CA GLU A 463 11.73 -0.47 17.45
C GLU A 463 11.65 0.46 16.25
N GLN A 464 12.08 -0.02 15.09
CA GLN A 464 11.92 0.71 13.84
C GLN A 464 10.43 0.82 13.46
N ARG A 465 10.00 2.04 13.12
CA ARG A 465 8.63 2.36 12.67
C ARG A 465 8.59 2.88 11.23
N GLY A 466 9.76 3.10 10.62
CA GLY A 466 9.89 3.43 9.21
C GLY A 466 11.30 3.88 8.87
N ALA A 467 11.74 3.58 7.66
CA ALA A 467 13.00 4.09 7.12
C ALA A 467 12.76 4.63 5.71
N ASN A 468 13.46 5.70 5.36
CA ASN A 468 13.56 6.14 3.98
C ASN A 468 15.03 6.40 3.66
N ILE A 469 15.59 5.47 2.90
CA ILE A 469 17.00 5.39 2.57
C ILE A 469 17.12 5.63 1.07
N ASN A 470 17.96 6.58 0.67
CA ASN A 470 18.30 6.80 -0.73
C ASN A 470 19.74 7.34 -0.82
N THR A 471 20.25 7.60 -2.02
CA THR A 471 21.62 8.10 -2.24
C THR A 471 21.96 9.40 -1.51
N GLU A 472 20.96 10.20 -1.19
CA GLU A 472 21.14 11.53 -0.59
C GLU A 472 20.90 11.54 0.93
N ARG A 473 20.22 10.52 1.51
CA ARG A 473 19.77 10.60 2.91
C ARG A 473 19.55 9.27 3.63
N ILE A 474 19.69 9.36 4.95
CA ILE A 474 19.13 8.41 5.93
C ILE A 474 18.02 9.10 6.72
N ARG A 475 16.78 8.62 6.61
CA ARG A 475 15.68 8.95 7.53
C ARG A 475 15.28 7.70 8.29
N PHE A 476 15.32 7.76 9.61
CA PHE A 476 15.02 6.62 10.48
C PHE A 476 14.01 7.01 11.57
N ASP A 477 12.87 6.34 11.59
CA ASP A 477 11.78 6.56 12.53
C ASP A 477 11.71 5.39 13.52
N PHE A 478 11.60 5.69 14.82
CA PHE A 478 11.66 4.68 15.87
C PHE A 478 10.78 5.01 17.07
N THR A 479 10.39 3.99 17.84
CA THR A 479 9.60 4.15 19.06
C THR A 479 10.44 4.78 20.18
N HIS A 480 10.03 5.97 20.61
CA HIS A 480 10.51 6.61 21.83
C HIS A 480 9.56 7.78 22.15
N SER A 481 9.09 7.87 23.39
CA SER A 481 8.14 8.91 23.81
C SER A 481 8.79 10.28 24.00
N GLU A 482 10.06 10.31 24.37
CA GLU A 482 10.75 11.51 24.80
C GLU A 482 11.69 12.06 23.72
N LYS A 483 11.99 13.36 23.81
CA LYS A 483 13.02 13.97 22.96
C LYS A 483 14.39 13.50 23.44
N MET A 484 15.22 13.01 22.52
CA MET A 484 16.59 12.64 22.85
C MET A 484 17.38 13.87 23.30
N THR A 485 18.14 13.71 24.37
CA THR A 485 19.11 14.70 24.85
C THR A 485 20.30 14.79 23.90
N ALA A 486 21.01 15.93 23.90
CA ALA A 486 22.23 16.09 23.12
C ALA A 486 23.30 15.04 23.46
N ALA A 487 23.39 14.64 24.74
CA ALA A 487 24.29 13.59 25.19
C ALA A 487 23.92 12.21 24.61
N GLN A 488 22.62 11.87 24.58
CA GLN A 488 22.16 10.62 23.95
C GLN A 488 22.45 10.62 22.44
N LEU A 489 22.18 11.72 21.74
CA LEU A 489 22.46 11.85 20.31
C LEU A 489 23.96 11.69 20.01
N LYS A 490 24.81 12.38 20.78
CA LYS A 490 26.26 12.25 20.63
C LYS A 490 26.72 10.81 20.90
N LYS A 491 26.20 10.17 21.94
CA LYS A 491 26.55 8.78 22.27
C LYS A 491 26.16 7.80 21.17
N VAL A 492 25.00 7.99 20.53
CA VAL A 492 24.58 7.18 19.36
C VAL A 492 25.55 7.37 18.19
N GLU A 493 25.87 8.63 17.87
CA GLU A 493 26.81 8.96 16.78
C GLU A 493 28.22 8.39 17.05
N ASP A 494 28.74 8.55 18.27
CA ASP A 494 30.04 8.03 18.67
C ASP A 494 30.09 6.49 18.55
N LEU A 495 29.06 5.78 19.01
CA LEU A 495 29.00 4.31 18.95
C LEU A 495 29.02 3.78 17.52
N ILE A 496 28.31 4.44 16.60
CA ILE A 496 28.26 4.04 15.18
C ILE A 496 29.64 4.25 14.56
N ASN A 497 30.24 5.42 14.77
CA ASN A 497 31.57 5.73 14.24
C ASN A 497 32.66 4.81 14.79
N GLU A 498 32.59 4.43 16.07
CA GLU A 498 33.47 3.43 16.65
C GLU A 498 33.37 2.08 15.92
N GLN A 499 32.16 1.65 15.53
CA GLN A 499 31.98 0.42 14.76
C GLN A 499 32.47 0.54 13.31
N ILE A 500 32.41 1.75 12.74
CA ILE A 500 32.99 2.02 11.41
C ILE A 500 34.52 1.92 11.47
N GLU A 501 35.15 2.51 12.50
CA GLU A 501 36.60 2.45 12.72
C GLU A 501 37.12 1.02 12.92
N LYS A 502 36.31 0.13 13.52
CA LYS A 502 36.62 -1.29 13.67
C LYS A 502 36.63 -2.09 12.37
N ARG A 503 36.12 -1.55 11.26
CA ARG A 503 36.11 -2.19 9.94
C ARG A 503 35.48 -3.59 9.99
N LEU A 504 34.31 -3.68 10.62
CA LEU A 504 33.60 -4.92 10.84
C LEU A 504 33.16 -5.54 9.51
N PRO A 505 33.28 -6.87 9.35
CA PRO A 505 32.72 -7.55 8.20
C PRO A 505 31.19 -7.47 8.24
N VAL A 506 30.59 -7.31 7.07
CA VAL A 506 29.15 -7.32 6.88
C VAL A 506 28.82 -8.48 5.97
N GLY A 507 27.84 -9.28 6.36
CA GLY A 507 27.43 -10.45 5.60
C GLY A 507 26.15 -11.02 6.15
N PHE A 508 25.62 -12.05 5.49
CA PHE A 508 24.40 -12.70 5.94
C PHE A 508 24.54 -14.21 6.00
N LYS A 509 23.66 -14.83 6.78
CA LYS A 509 23.41 -16.27 6.76
C LYS A 509 21.93 -16.51 6.54
N GLU A 510 21.62 -17.50 5.73
CA GLU A 510 20.25 -18.01 5.61
C GLU A 510 19.98 -19.02 6.73
N MET A 511 18.93 -18.80 7.50
CA MET A 511 18.54 -19.65 8.64
C MET A 511 17.04 -19.58 8.88
N SER A 512 16.48 -20.47 9.71
CA SER A 512 15.05 -20.40 10.01
C SER A 512 14.70 -19.16 10.84
N VAL A 513 13.43 -18.74 10.81
CA VAL A 513 12.92 -17.65 11.67
C VAL A 513 13.15 -17.97 13.14
N GLU A 514 13.00 -19.23 13.53
CA GLU A 514 13.19 -19.70 14.90
C GLU A 514 14.67 -19.61 15.32
N ASP A 515 15.59 -20.03 14.45
CA ASP A 515 17.03 -19.88 14.69
C ASP A 515 17.43 -18.40 14.77
N ALA A 516 16.86 -17.55 13.91
CA ALA A 516 17.10 -16.11 13.93
C ALA A 516 16.65 -15.49 15.27
N LYS A 517 15.49 -15.89 15.79
CA LYS A 517 15.01 -15.47 17.13
C LYS A 517 15.93 -15.94 18.23
N GLN A 518 16.34 -17.22 18.22
CA GLN A 518 17.22 -17.80 19.23
C GLN A 518 18.60 -17.10 19.25
N ARG A 519 19.07 -16.64 18.09
CA ARG A 519 20.31 -15.86 17.97
C ARG A 519 20.15 -14.38 18.32
N GLY A 520 18.96 -13.95 18.72
CA GLY A 520 18.69 -12.55 19.09
C GLY A 520 18.72 -11.59 17.92
N ALA A 521 18.46 -12.04 16.69
CA ALA A 521 18.31 -11.13 15.55
C ALA A 521 17.19 -10.12 15.84
N MET A 522 17.33 -8.89 15.37
CA MET A 522 16.24 -7.92 15.40
C MET A 522 15.50 -7.94 14.06
N GLY A 523 14.21 -7.66 14.08
CA GLY A 523 13.39 -7.65 12.87
C GLY A 523 11.94 -7.96 13.15
N ILE A 524 11.11 -7.81 12.14
CA ILE A 524 9.68 -8.10 12.22
C ILE A 524 9.49 -9.61 12.05
N PHE A 525 9.51 -10.36 13.15
CA PHE A 525 9.25 -11.81 13.18
C PHE A 525 7.78 -12.18 12.88
N THR A 526 7.30 -11.77 11.72
CA THR A 526 6.01 -12.16 11.15
C THR A 526 6.19 -13.43 10.33
N GLN A 527 5.09 -14.15 10.04
CA GLN A 527 5.08 -15.32 9.12
C GLN A 527 5.55 -14.98 7.67
N LYS A 528 5.94 -13.71 7.43
CA LYS A 528 6.39 -13.10 6.18
C LYS A 528 7.68 -13.70 5.62
N TYR A 529 8.40 -14.45 6.41
CA TYR A 529 9.59 -15.14 5.99
C TYR A 529 9.24 -16.55 5.57
N GLY A 530 9.76 -17.01 4.43
CA GLY A 530 9.75 -18.43 4.09
C GLY A 530 10.38 -19.28 5.20
N GLU A 531 10.53 -20.59 4.98
CA GLU A 531 11.18 -21.45 5.99
C GLU A 531 12.59 -20.93 6.38
N LYS A 532 13.21 -20.08 5.54
CA LYS A 532 14.51 -19.43 5.79
C LYS A 532 14.49 -17.91 5.54
N VAL A 533 15.20 -17.17 6.40
CA VAL A 533 15.47 -15.72 6.36
C VAL A 533 16.94 -15.44 6.12
N LYS A 534 17.24 -14.33 5.44
CA LYS A 534 18.58 -13.73 5.46
C LYS A 534 18.74 -12.91 6.73
N VAL A 535 19.64 -13.34 7.61
CA VAL A 535 20.05 -12.59 8.80
C VAL A 535 21.38 -11.94 8.49
N TYR A 536 21.37 -10.62 8.33
CA TYR A 536 22.57 -9.82 8.16
C TYR A 536 23.22 -9.55 9.51
N THR A 537 24.54 -9.66 9.56
CA THR A 537 25.39 -9.34 10.71
C THR A 537 26.37 -8.26 10.33
N VAL A 538 26.54 -7.27 11.21
CA VAL A 538 27.60 -6.25 11.13
C VAL A 538 28.57 -6.49 12.28
N GLY A 539 29.59 -7.31 12.03
CA GLY A 539 30.41 -7.91 13.08
C GLY A 539 29.54 -8.55 14.17
N ASP A 540 29.95 -8.36 15.43
CA ASP A 540 29.17 -8.78 16.60
C ASP A 540 28.26 -7.66 17.13
N PHE A 541 28.12 -6.54 16.39
CA PHE A 541 27.43 -5.36 16.89
C PHE A 541 25.93 -5.40 16.60
N SER A 542 25.54 -5.60 15.33
CA SER A 542 24.15 -5.69 14.90
C SER A 542 23.90 -7.03 14.19
N GLN A 543 22.71 -7.58 14.42
CA GLN A 543 22.20 -8.76 13.72
C GLN A 543 20.71 -8.56 13.44
N GLU A 544 20.33 -8.53 12.17
CA GLU A 544 18.99 -8.12 11.73
C GLU A 544 18.50 -8.97 10.57
N ILE A 545 17.19 -9.29 10.53
CA ILE A 545 16.59 -9.89 9.34
C ILE A 545 16.40 -8.79 8.30
N CYS A 546 17.08 -8.92 7.16
CA CYS A 546 17.02 -7.92 6.09
C CYS A 546 17.18 -8.58 4.72
N GLY A 547 16.42 -8.08 3.73
CA GLY A 547 16.48 -8.53 2.34
C GLY A 547 17.15 -7.55 1.38
N GLY A 548 17.50 -6.35 1.83
CA GLY A 548 18.08 -5.33 0.95
C GLY A 548 19.61 -5.39 0.88
N PRO A 549 20.21 -4.56 0.01
CA PRO A 549 21.63 -4.66 -0.30
C PRO A 549 22.49 -3.97 0.77
N HIS A 550 23.68 -4.51 1.03
CA HIS A 550 24.63 -4.04 2.04
C HIS A 550 26.05 -3.88 1.46
N VAL A 551 26.89 -3.10 2.14
CA VAL A 551 28.34 -3.11 1.88
C VAL A 551 28.95 -4.39 2.46
N ASP A 552 30.17 -4.75 2.06
CA ASP A 552 30.85 -5.93 2.59
C ASP A 552 31.61 -5.63 3.90
N ASN A 553 31.88 -4.35 4.17
CA ASN A 553 32.61 -3.94 5.36
C ASN A 553 32.25 -2.52 5.84
N THR A 554 32.21 -2.29 7.16
CA THR A 554 31.86 -0.98 7.72
C THR A 554 32.86 0.13 7.37
N LYS A 555 34.10 -0.20 6.99
CA LYS A 555 35.09 0.79 6.50
C LYS A 555 34.60 1.56 5.27
N GLU A 556 33.65 1.01 4.52
CA GLU A 556 33.08 1.63 3.33
C GLU A 556 32.12 2.77 3.68
N LEU A 557 31.69 2.89 4.94
CA LEU A 557 30.69 3.86 5.37
C LEU A 557 31.24 5.29 5.51
N GLY A 558 32.55 5.48 5.67
CA GLY A 558 33.12 6.80 5.95
C GLY A 558 32.82 7.25 7.37
N HIS A 559 32.22 8.41 7.54
CA HIS A 559 31.85 8.95 8.86
C HIS A 559 30.34 9.15 8.99
N PHE A 560 29.73 8.65 10.06
CA PHE A 560 28.30 8.80 10.30
C PHE A 560 27.99 10.07 11.09
N LYS A 561 26.97 10.82 10.64
CA LYS A 561 26.55 12.05 11.31
C LYS A 561 25.04 12.21 11.38
N ILE A 562 24.54 12.50 12.58
CA ILE A 562 23.17 12.89 12.85
C ILE A 562 22.99 14.37 12.52
N LEU A 563 22.11 14.65 11.57
CA LEU A 563 21.77 16.02 11.16
C LEU A 563 20.69 16.62 12.04
N LYS A 564 19.67 15.82 12.40
CA LYS A 564 18.53 16.29 13.17
C LYS A 564 17.80 15.14 13.83
N GLU A 565 17.29 15.41 15.03
CA GLU A 565 16.30 14.58 15.72
C GLU A 565 15.00 15.41 15.90
N GLU A 566 13.85 14.83 15.58
CA GLU A 566 12.55 15.49 15.72
C GLU A 566 11.40 14.52 16.06
N SER A 567 10.33 15.02 16.67
CA SER A 567 9.11 14.24 16.89
C SER A 567 8.46 13.94 15.53
N SER A 568 8.18 12.67 15.24
CA SER A 568 7.43 12.27 14.04
C SER A 568 5.92 12.26 14.31
N SER A 569 5.53 11.60 15.39
CA SER A 569 4.17 11.48 15.91
C SER A 569 4.22 11.15 17.41
N ALA A 570 3.08 10.98 18.07
CA ALA A 570 3.07 10.55 19.48
C ALA A 570 3.81 9.21 19.63
N GLY A 571 4.76 9.14 20.57
CA GLY A 571 5.55 7.93 20.82
C GLY A 571 6.60 7.58 19.76
N ILE A 572 6.77 8.39 18.71
CA ILE A 572 7.70 8.11 17.61
C ILE A 572 8.63 9.31 17.37
N ARG A 573 9.94 9.04 17.37
CA ARG A 573 11.01 10.00 17.07
C ARG A 573 11.61 9.69 15.70
N ARG A 574 12.20 10.70 15.07
CA ARG A 574 12.84 10.62 13.76
C ARG A 574 14.25 11.16 13.82
N ILE A 575 15.20 10.39 13.35
CA ILE A 575 16.58 10.82 13.06
C ILE A 575 16.73 11.02 11.54
N LYS A 576 17.34 12.15 11.18
CA LYS A 576 17.91 12.38 9.84
C LYS A 576 19.43 12.35 9.97
N ALA A 577 20.09 11.56 9.14
CA ALA A 577 21.53 11.37 9.16
C ALA A 577 22.12 11.30 7.74
N LYS A 578 23.44 11.37 7.66
CA LYS A 578 24.22 11.18 6.43
C LYS A 578 25.55 10.50 6.73
N LEU A 579 26.20 10.02 5.67
CA LEU A 579 27.59 9.59 5.68
C LEU A 579 28.46 10.71 5.06
N GLU A 580 29.60 11.01 5.68
CA GLU A 580 30.62 11.99 5.26
C GLU A 580 31.90 11.30 4.78
#